data_AF-A8XYP4-F1
#
_entry.id   AF-A8XYP4-F1
#
_cell.length_a   1.000
_cell.length_b   1.000
_cell.length_c   1.000
_cell.angle_alpha   90.00
_cell.angle_beta   90.00
_cell.angle_gamma   90.00
#
_symmetry.space_group_name_H-M   'P 1'
#
loop_
_entity.id
_entity.type
_entity.pdbx_description
1 polymer ?
#
loop_
_entity_poly.entity_id
_entity_poly.type
_entity_poly.pdbx_seq_one_letter_code
_entity_poly.pdbx_strand_id
1 'polypeptide(L)'
;MIRHSLVFLISFTILVSGSFFEESTCEDDPTIDCASFEEKCADETMEPLLKKLCPVTCKSCPSTVSPTTAAPCEDAPGSNCADFKNLCSNAKYVPMLKQFCPVTCNMCPGATTVSPPTPSPNCHDNESQCAGWASQGFCTNCFYTCEVRIKYCQKTCEYCTGQKTCENC
;
A
#
# COMPACT_ATOMS: atom_id res chain seq x y z
N MET A 1 0.36 -17.07 -51.44
CA MET A 1 -0.09 -15.83 -52.11
C MET A 1 -1.61 -15.80 -52.07
N ILE A 2 -2.25 -14.97 -51.25
CA ILE A 2 -3.59 -14.38 -51.45
C ILE A 2 -3.75 -13.20 -50.46
N ARG A 3 -3.53 -12.00 -51.01
CA ARG A 3 -4.27 -10.73 -50.85
C ARG A 3 -4.47 -10.09 -49.47
N HIS A 4 -3.63 -9.07 -49.23
CA HIS A 4 -3.90 -7.92 -48.37
C HIS A 4 -5.15 -7.15 -48.80
N SER A 5 -6.10 -6.97 -47.88
CA SER A 5 -7.13 -5.92 -47.95
C SER A 5 -6.63 -4.67 -47.23
N LEU A 6 -6.36 -3.63 -48.00
CA LEU A 6 -6.12 -2.26 -47.58
C LEU A 6 -7.37 -1.66 -46.93
N VAL A 7 -7.25 -1.11 -45.71
CA VAL A 7 -7.78 0.22 -45.37
C VAL A 7 -6.82 0.87 -44.37
N PHE A 8 -5.92 1.68 -44.92
CA PHE A 8 -5.25 2.77 -44.21
C PHE A 8 -6.28 3.88 -43.95
N LEU A 9 -6.61 4.13 -42.69
CA LEU A 9 -7.23 5.38 -42.24
C LEU A 9 -6.40 5.94 -41.09
N ILE A 10 -5.25 6.50 -41.45
CA ILE A 10 -4.52 7.48 -40.63
C ILE A 10 -5.19 8.82 -40.87
N SER A 11 -5.72 9.47 -39.82
CA SER A 11 -5.68 10.94 -39.58
C SER A 11 -6.66 11.35 -38.48
N PHE A 12 -6.19 11.42 -37.23
CA PHE A 12 -6.32 12.67 -36.47
C PHE A 12 -5.25 12.71 -35.37
N THR A 13 -4.29 13.59 -35.59
CA THR A 13 -3.29 14.04 -34.63
C THR A 13 -3.97 14.62 -33.39
N ILE A 14 -3.76 14.01 -32.23
CA ILE A 14 -3.67 14.77 -30.97
C ILE A 14 -2.39 14.32 -30.28
N LEU A 15 -1.35 15.16 -30.43
CA LEU A 15 -0.22 15.24 -29.53
C LEU A 15 -0.76 15.67 -28.16
N VAL A 16 -1.06 14.70 -27.31
CA VAL A 16 -1.01 14.91 -25.87
C VAL A 16 0.15 14.05 -25.40
N SER A 17 1.22 14.72 -25.02
CA SER A 17 2.30 14.18 -24.20
C SER A 17 1.73 13.83 -22.82
N GLY A 18 0.89 12.80 -22.81
CA GLY A 18 0.41 12.12 -21.63
C GLY A 18 0.75 10.68 -21.90
N SER A 19 1.82 10.22 -21.26
CA SER A 19 2.16 8.82 -21.17
C SER A 19 0.85 8.03 -21.05
N PHE A 20 0.57 7.18 -22.03
CA PHE A 20 -0.39 6.12 -21.85
C PHE A 20 0.20 5.29 -20.71
N PHE A 21 -0.17 5.64 -19.47
CA PHE A 21 0.04 4.78 -18.33
C PHE A 21 -0.89 3.61 -18.58
N GLU A 22 -0.41 2.67 -19.40
CA GLU A 22 -0.81 1.28 -19.27
C GLU A 22 -0.61 0.99 -17.78
N GLU A 23 -1.72 0.84 -17.07
CA GLU A 23 -1.74 0.43 -15.69
C GLU A 23 -1.01 -0.91 -15.65
N SER A 24 0.29 -0.87 -15.36
CA SER A 24 1.13 -2.05 -15.25
C SER A 24 0.74 -2.71 -13.93
N THR A 25 -0.36 -3.46 -13.96
CA THR A 25 -0.71 -4.38 -12.89
C THR A 25 0.47 -5.32 -12.74
N CYS A 26 1.10 -5.31 -11.56
CA CYS A 26 2.22 -6.20 -11.32
C CYS A 26 1.67 -7.61 -11.11
N GLU A 27 1.68 -8.40 -12.18
CA GLU A 27 1.23 -9.78 -12.22
C GLU A 27 2.31 -10.63 -12.91
N ASP A 28 2.40 -11.90 -12.52
CA ASP A 28 3.28 -12.85 -13.18
C ASP A 28 2.69 -13.31 -14.53
N ASP A 29 3.56 -13.55 -15.52
CA ASP A 29 3.14 -14.00 -16.84
C ASP A 29 2.59 -15.45 -16.77
N PRO A 30 1.33 -15.69 -17.16
CA PRO A 30 0.69 -16.99 -17.03
C PRO A 30 1.27 -18.05 -17.98
N THR A 31 2.11 -17.67 -18.95
CA THR A 31 2.79 -18.60 -19.86
C THR A 31 4.11 -19.12 -19.31
N ILE A 32 4.60 -18.52 -18.21
CA ILE A 32 5.85 -18.88 -17.55
C ILE A 32 5.55 -19.45 -16.17
N ASP A 33 6.14 -20.60 -15.85
CA ASP A 33 6.03 -21.19 -14.52
C ASP A 33 6.98 -20.48 -13.54
N CYS A 34 6.60 -19.28 -13.13
CA CYS A 34 7.40 -18.43 -12.26
C CYS A 34 7.78 -19.11 -10.93
N ALA A 35 6.93 -19.98 -10.39
CA ALA A 35 7.19 -20.73 -9.16
C ALA A 35 8.43 -21.64 -9.25
N SER A 36 8.68 -22.22 -10.43
CA SER A 36 9.87 -23.04 -10.67
C SER A 36 11.18 -22.25 -10.77
N PHE A 37 11.10 -20.93 -10.90
CA PHE A 37 12.24 -20.04 -11.13
C PHE A 37 12.51 -19.06 -9.98
N GLU A 38 11.80 -19.19 -8.85
CA GLU A 38 11.94 -18.31 -7.67
C GLU A 38 13.40 -18.18 -7.19
N GLU A 39 14.13 -19.29 -7.10
CA GLU A 39 15.54 -19.28 -6.66
C GLU A 39 16.48 -18.60 -7.67
N LYS A 40 16.06 -18.45 -8.94
CA LYS A 40 16.84 -17.84 -10.01
C LYS A 40 16.57 -16.34 -10.16
N CYS A 41 15.67 -15.78 -9.36
CA CYS A 41 15.44 -14.33 -9.31
C CYS A 41 16.70 -13.54 -8.87
N ALA A 42 17.69 -14.22 -8.29
CA ALA A 42 18.98 -13.65 -7.86
C ALA A 42 20.17 -14.02 -8.77
N ASP A 43 19.94 -14.73 -9.88
CA ASP A 43 20.99 -15.10 -10.84
C ASP A 43 21.18 -13.98 -11.88
N GLU A 44 22.40 -13.44 -12.00
CA GLU A 44 22.72 -12.28 -12.86
C GLU A 44 22.33 -12.46 -14.34
N THR A 45 22.24 -13.69 -14.83
CA THR A 45 21.91 -13.97 -16.24
C THR A 45 20.41 -14.03 -16.50
N MET A 46 19.63 -14.40 -15.49
CA MET A 46 18.18 -14.64 -15.59
C MET A 46 17.35 -13.54 -14.91
N GLU A 47 17.97 -12.78 -14.02
CA GLU A 47 17.40 -11.62 -13.34
C GLU A 47 16.61 -10.67 -14.26
N PRO A 48 17.15 -10.16 -15.40
CA PRO A 48 16.41 -9.18 -16.20
C PRO A 48 15.15 -9.75 -16.87
N LEU A 49 15.13 -11.06 -17.13
CA LEU A 49 13.98 -11.74 -17.73
C LEU A 49 12.94 -12.03 -16.65
N LEU A 50 13.37 -12.59 -15.52
CA LEU A 50 12.49 -12.95 -14.40
C LEU A 50 11.86 -11.72 -13.74
N LYS A 51 12.59 -10.61 -13.60
CA LYS A 51 12.00 -9.34 -13.12
C LYS A 51 10.95 -8.76 -14.06
N LYS A 52 10.97 -9.14 -15.33
CA LYS A 52 10.02 -8.67 -16.34
C LYS A 52 8.81 -9.58 -16.47
N LEU A 53 9.02 -10.90 -16.50
CA LEU A 53 7.96 -11.89 -16.68
C LEU A 53 7.36 -12.37 -15.36
N CYS A 54 8.11 -12.32 -14.26
CA CYS A 54 7.70 -12.81 -12.95
C CYS A 54 7.94 -11.75 -11.84
N PRO A 55 7.44 -10.51 -12.00
CA PRO A 55 7.73 -9.44 -11.06
C PRO A 55 7.10 -9.65 -9.67
N VAL A 56 6.04 -10.45 -9.55
CA VAL A 56 5.42 -10.80 -8.24
C VAL A 56 6.27 -11.86 -7.55
N THR A 57 6.57 -12.97 -8.24
CA THR A 57 7.43 -14.04 -7.70
C THR A 57 8.82 -13.52 -7.32
N CYS A 58 9.42 -12.68 -8.17
CA CYS A 58 10.73 -12.08 -7.91
C CYS A 58 10.68 -10.79 -7.10
N LYS A 59 9.53 -10.43 -6.50
CA LYS A 59 9.33 -9.25 -5.63
C LYS A 59 9.87 -7.95 -6.25
N SER A 60 9.82 -7.86 -7.57
CA SER A 60 10.35 -6.79 -8.40
C SER A 60 9.27 -5.81 -8.83
N CYS A 61 8.03 -6.05 -8.40
CA CYS A 61 6.94 -5.10 -8.54
C CYS A 61 7.40 -3.73 -8.08
N PRO A 62 7.20 -2.68 -8.90
CA PRO A 62 7.32 -1.33 -8.41
C PRO A 62 6.29 -1.18 -7.29
N SER A 63 6.76 -1.17 -6.05
CA SER A 63 5.99 -0.51 -5.00
C SER A 63 5.78 0.89 -5.52
N THR A 64 4.53 1.29 -5.70
CA THR A 64 4.19 2.70 -5.89
C THR A 64 4.76 3.45 -4.70
N VAL A 65 6.02 3.86 -4.81
CA VAL A 65 6.59 4.96 -4.06
C VAL A 65 5.85 6.16 -4.60
N SER A 66 4.65 6.36 -4.03
CA SER A 66 3.98 7.65 -4.09
C SER A 66 5.06 8.68 -3.75
N PRO A 67 5.25 9.73 -4.57
CA PRO A 67 6.34 10.66 -4.37
C PRO A 67 6.28 11.17 -2.92
N THR A 68 7.31 10.83 -2.14
CA THR A 68 7.55 11.31 -0.78
C THR A 68 7.97 12.79 -0.82
N THR A 69 7.20 13.62 -1.50
CA THR A 69 7.10 15.03 -1.17
C THR A 69 5.80 15.12 -0.40
N ALA A 70 5.90 15.02 0.92
CA ALA A 70 4.79 15.27 1.83
C ALA A 70 4.28 16.69 1.55
N ALA A 71 3.30 16.81 0.65
CA ALA A 71 2.47 17.99 0.60
C ALA A 71 1.81 18.11 1.98
N PRO A 72 1.76 19.32 2.58
CA PRO A 72 1.01 19.51 3.81
C PRO A 72 -0.42 19.03 3.59
N CYS A 73 -0.86 18.10 4.43
CA CYS A 73 -2.22 17.60 4.35
C CYS A 73 -3.15 18.69 4.86
N GLU A 74 -3.83 19.35 3.93
CA GLU A 74 -4.79 20.41 4.19
C GLU A 74 -6.07 20.13 3.39
N ASP A 75 -7.21 20.58 3.91
CA ASP A 75 -8.45 20.54 3.16
C ASP A 75 -8.39 21.54 2.01
N ALA A 76 -8.97 21.16 0.86
CA ALA A 76 -8.92 21.97 -0.34
C ALA A 76 -9.64 23.32 -0.12
N PRO A 77 -9.00 24.45 -0.42
CA PRO A 77 -9.63 25.76 -0.25
C PRO A 77 -10.86 25.88 -1.17
N GLY A 78 -12.01 26.23 -0.59
CA GLY A 78 -13.29 26.35 -1.30
C GLY A 78 -14.14 25.07 -1.32
N SER A 79 -13.73 24.02 -0.59
CA SER A 79 -14.55 22.83 -0.39
C SER A 79 -15.33 22.92 0.94
N ASN A 80 -16.61 22.53 0.94
CA ASN A 80 -17.46 22.52 2.14
C ASN A 80 -17.22 21.25 2.97
N CYS A 81 -15.97 20.98 3.36
CA CYS A 81 -15.62 19.75 4.06
C CYS A 81 -16.43 19.53 5.34
N ALA A 82 -16.79 20.60 6.05
CA ALA A 82 -17.65 20.55 7.23
C ALA A 82 -19.02 19.88 6.95
N ASP A 83 -19.63 20.16 5.80
CA ASP A 83 -20.92 19.59 5.40
C ASP A 83 -20.77 18.11 5.00
N PHE A 84 -19.62 17.75 4.42
CA PHE A 84 -19.33 16.39 3.96
C PHE A 84 -18.74 15.48 5.04
N LYS A 85 -18.60 15.95 6.29
CA LYS A 85 -18.06 15.16 7.41
C LYS A 85 -18.81 13.84 7.65
N ASN A 86 -20.12 13.85 7.48
CA ASN A 86 -20.95 12.65 7.63
C ASN A 86 -20.79 11.65 6.47
N LEU A 87 -20.18 12.07 5.37
CA LEU A 87 -19.95 11.25 4.17
C LEU A 87 -18.54 10.64 4.14
N CYS A 88 -17.67 11.00 5.09
CA CYS A 88 -16.34 10.40 5.26
C CYS A 88 -16.40 8.87 5.47
N SER A 89 -17.52 8.35 5.99
CA SER A 89 -17.76 6.91 6.19
C SER A 89 -18.47 6.23 5.02
N ASN A 90 -18.87 6.97 3.99
CA ASN A 90 -19.58 6.43 2.84
C ASN A 90 -18.58 6.07 1.73
N ALA A 91 -18.43 4.76 1.46
CA ALA A 91 -17.47 4.22 0.49
C ALA A 91 -17.53 4.87 -0.91
N LYS A 92 -18.70 5.38 -1.32
CA LYS A 92 -18.87 6.08 -2.60
C LYS A 92 -18.15 7.43 -2.64
N TYR A 93 -18.06 8.12 -1.50
CA TYR A 93 -17.51 9.47 -1.38
C TYR A 93 -16.11 9.51 -0.78
N VAL A 94 -15.65 8.42 -0.16
CA VAL A 94 -14.28 8.23 0.35
C VAL A 94 -13.17 8.65 -0.63
N PRO A 95 -13.14 8.22 -1.92
CA PRO A 95 -12.05 8.61 -2.81
C PRO A 95 -12.02 10.13 -3.10
N MET A 96 -13.19 10.75 -3.20
CA MET A 96 -13.33 12.19 -3.38
C MET A 96 -12.91 12.95 -2.12
N LEU A 97 -13.38 12.53 -0.95
CA LEU A 97 -13.06 13.19 0.31
C LEU A 97 -11.60 13.00 0.72
N LYS A 98 -10.98 11.88 0.36
CA LYS A 98 -9.53 11.68 0.51
C LYS A 98 -8.71 12.68 -0.31
N GLN A 99 -9.25 13.16 -1.42
CA GLN A 99 -8.58 14.13 -2.29
C GLN A 99 -8.85 15.59 -1.88
N PHE A 100 -10.10 15.91 -1.49
CA PHE A 100 -10.51 17.30 -1.22
C PHE A 100 -10.63 17.65 0.27
N CYS A 101 -10.95 16.67 1.11
CA CYS A 101 -11.16 16.86 2.55
C CYS A 101 -10.34 15.88 3.40
N PRO A 102 -9.04 15.67 3.12
CA PRO A 102 -8.25 14.67 3.81
C PRO A 102 -8.05 14.99 5.30
N VAL A 103 -8.11 16.26 5.73
CA VAL A 103 -8.02 16.62 7.15
C VAL A 103 -9.36 16.38 7.82
N THR A 104 -10.45 16.92 7.25
CA THR A 104 -11.79 16.77 7.84
C THR A 104 -12.21 15.29 7.95
N CYS A 105 -11.79 14.45 7.00
CA CYS A 105 -12.06 13.01 7.04
C CYS A 105 -10.93 12.16 7.67
N ASN A 106 -9.85 12.77 8.18
CA ASN A 106 -8.69 12.09 8.75
C ASN A 106 -8.03 11.06 7.80
N MET A 107 -7.89 11.40 6.52
CA MET A 107 -7.38 10.57 5.43
C MET A 107 -6.02 11.04 4.86
N CYS A 108 -5.28 11.86 5.60
CA CYS A 108 -3.99 12.41 5.19
C CYS A 108 -2.93 11.35 4.87
N PRO A 109 -2.28 11.39 3.68
CA PRO A 109 -1.13 10.53 3.39
C PRO A 109 0.10 11.01 4.18
N GLY A 110 0.73 10.12 4.94
CA GLY A 110 1.84 10.44 5.85
C GLY A 110 1.43 10.55 7.31
N ALA A 111 0.13 10.62 7.60
CA ALA A 111 -0.37 10.11 8.86
C ALA A 111 -0.42 8.60 8.71
N THR A 112 0.62 7.92 9.16
CA THR A 112 0.53 6.53 9.63
C THR A 112 -0.35 6.52 10.89
N THR A 113 -1.54 7.10 10.84
CA THR A 113 -2.65 6.64 11.67
C THR A 113 -2.94 5.26 11.13
N VAL A 114 -2.28 4.29 11.76
CA VAL A 114 -2.78 2.93 11.90
C VAL A 114 -4.26 3.13 12.20
N SER A 115 -5.11 2.91 11.18
CA SER A 115 -6.55 2.82 11.38
C SER A 115 -6.76 1.89 12.58
N PRO A 116 -7.72 2.15 13.49
CA PRO A 116 -7.97 1.25 14.60
C PRO A 116 -7.99 -0.16 14.03
N PRO A 117 -7.13 -1.09 14.49
CA PRO A 117 -7.18 -2.43 13.96
C PRO A 117 -8.62 -2.85 14.13
N THR A 118 -9.31 -3.09 13.01
CA THR A 118 -10.57 -3.83 12.97
C THR A 118 -10.41 -4.89 14.03
N PRO A 119 -11.23 -4.93 15.10
CA PRO A 119 -10.96 -5.72 16.28
C PRO A 119 -10.57 -7.10 15.79
N SER A 120 -9.27 -7.43 15.87
CA SER A 120 -8.80 -8.69 15.32
C SER A 120 -9.53 -9.70 16.17
N PRO A 121 -10.41 -10.54 15.60
CA PRO A 121 -11.07 -11.57 16.39
C PRO A 121 -10.04 -12.51 17.05
N ASN A 122 -8.78 -12.45 16.58
CA ASN A 122 -7.61 -13.14 17.10
C ASN A 122 -6.61 -12.17 17.79
N CYS A 123 -7.07 -11.36 18.73
CA CYS A 123 -6.18 -10.64 19.65
C CYS A 123 -5.53 -11.63 20.64
N HIS A 124 -4.28 -11.99 20.39
CA HIS A 124 -3.49 -12.82 21.29
C HIS A 124 -2.00 -12.54 21.12
N ASP A 125 -1.22 -12.83 22.15
CA ASP A 125 0.23 -12.82 22.03
C ASP A 125 0.66 -14.03 21.19
N ASN A 126 1.48 -13.78 20.18
CA ASN A 126 2.06 -14.84 19.34
C ASN A 126 3.28 -15.48 20.01
N GLU A 127 3.82 -14.86 21.06
CA GLU A 127 5.00 -15.33 21.77
C GLU A 127 4.74 -15.47 23.28
N SER A 128 5.33 -16.51 23.86
CA SER A 128 5.24 -16.84 25.29
C SER A 128 6.01 -15.88 26.20
N GLN A 129 7.06 -15.24 25.68
CA GLN A 129 7.97 -14.35 26.41
C GLN A 129 7.43 -12.92 26.56
N CYS A 130 6.23 -12.62 26.06
CA CYS A 130 5.68 -11.27 26.05
C CYS A 130 5.63 -10.60 27.42
N ALA A 131 5.29 -11.34 28.49
CA ALA A 131 5.30 -10.80 29.86
C ALA A 131 6.70 -10.36 30.33
N GLY A 132 7.74 -11.13 29.98
CA GLY A 132 9.13 -10.81 30.29
C GLY A 132 9.63 -9.62 29.48
N TRP A 133 9.30 -9.57 28.19
CA TRP A 133 9.68 -8.49 27.29
C TRP A 133 8.96 -7.18 27.62
N ALA A 134 7.68 -7.22 27.95
CA ALA A 134 6.94 -6.04 28.39
C ALA A 134 7.52 -5.44 29.67
N SER A 135 7.94 -6.30 30.61
CA SER A 135 8.63 -5.86 31.84
C SER A 135 9.99 -5.21 31.57
N GLN A 136 10.64 -5.56 30.44
CA GLN A 136 11.88 -4.95 29.96
C GLN A 136 11.64 -3.73 29.05
N GLY A 137 10.39 -3.30 28.87
CA GLY A 137 10.04 -2.12 28.09
C GLY A 137 9.83 -2.36 26.61
N PHE A 138 9.67 -3.60 26.15
CA PHE A 138 9.43 -3.94 24.73
C PHE A 138 8.31 -3.13 24.07
N CYS A 139 7.20 -2.90 24.78
CA CYS A 139 6.04 -2.18 24.26
C CYS A 139 6.33 -0.69 23.98
N THR A 140 7.32 -0.10 24.64
CA THR A 140 7.67 1.33 24.50
C THR A 140 9.05 1.57 23.91
N ASN A 141 9.83 0.52 23.69
CA ASN A 141 11.21 0.64 23.24
C ASN A 141 11.29 0.90 21.73
N CYS A 142 11.85 2.06 21.37
CA CYS A 142 12.05 2.54 20.00
C CYS A 142 12.90 1.62 19.13
N PHE A 143 13.70 0.74 19.74
CA PHE A 143 14.45 -0.27 19.00
C PHE A 143 13.54 -1.23 18.20
N TYR A 144 12.33 -1.49 18.69
CA TYR A 144 11.36 -2.35 18.02
C TYR A 144 10.32 -1.50 17.30
N THR A 145 10.03 -1.79 16.04
CA THR A 145 8.95 -1.11 15.32
C THR A 145 7.58 -1.56 15.84
N CYS A 146 6.56 -0.73 15.64
CA CYS A 146 5.19 -1.05 16.01
C CYS A 146 4.67 -2.32 15.34
N GLU A 147 5.10 -2.58 14.11
CA GLU A 147 4.80 -3.85 13.43
C GLU A 147 5.32 -5.04 14.25
N VAL A 148 6.56 -4.98 14.74
CA VAL A 148 7.15 -6.03 15.59
C VAL A 148 6.41 -6.13 16.92
N ARG A 149 6.13 -5.00 17.58
CA ARG A 149 5.47 -5.00 18.90
C ARG A 149 4.05 -5.58 18.83
N ILE A 150 3.30 -5.23 17.79
CA ILE A 150 1.95 -5.77 17.52
C ILE A 150 2.04 -7.24 17.11
N LYS A 151 2.97 -7.60 16.22
CA LYS A 151 3.12 -8.96 15.72
C LYS A 151 3.37 -9.96 16.84
N TYR A 152 4.22 -9.65 17.81
CA TYR A 152 4.56 -10.61 18.87
C TYR A 152 3.65 -10.51 20.09
N CYS A 153 3.39 -9.29 20.58
CA CYS A 153 2.83 -9.08 21.91
C CYS A 153 1.65 -8.09 21.91
N GLN A 154 0.81 -8.09 20.87
CA GLN A 154 -0.34 -7.19 20.76
C GLN A 154 -1.27 -7.18 21.98
N LYS A 155 -1.45 -8.31 22.68
CA LYS A 155 -2.34 -8.40 23.84
C LYS A 155 -1.64 -7.90 25.08
N THR A 156 -0.41 -8.37 25.35
CA THR A 156 0.39 -7.92 26.50
C THR A 156 0.71 -6.42 26.41
N CYS A 157 0.91 -5.87 25.21
CA CYS A 157 1.14 -4.44 24.99
C CYS A 157 -0.15 -3.61 24.81
N GLU A 158 -1.34 -4.21 24.95
CA GLU A 158 -2.64 -3.53 24.94
C GLU A 158 -3.00 -2.84 23.58
N TYR A 159 -2.51 -3.37 22.46
CA TYR A 159 -2.77 -2.81 21.13
C TYR A 159 -4.05 -3.32 20.46
N CYS A 160 -4.65 -4.40 20.98
CA CYS A 160 -5.72 -5.12 20.29
C CYS A 160 -7.04 -4.37 20.10
N THR A 161 -7.40 -3.48 21.02
CA THR A 161 -8.69 -2.79 21.03
C THR A 161 -8.53 -1.28 20.85
N GLY A 162 -7.36 -0.83 20.38
CA GLY A 162 -7.03 0.58 20.32
C GLY A 162 -6.93 1.24 21.70
N GLN A 163 -6.79 0.45 22.78
CA GLN A 163 -6.52 0.96 24.13
C GLN A 163 -5.20 1.74 24.17
N LYS A 164 -4.19 1.23 23.48
CA LYS A 164 -2.97 1.95 23.12
C LYS A 164 -2.84 2.05 21.62
N THR A 165 -2.55 3.25 21.14
CA THR A 165 -1.97 3.47 19.81
C THR A 165 -0.49 3.13 19.87
N CYS A 166 -0.03 2.25 18.99
CA CYS A 166 1.39 2.02 18.83
C CYS A 166 1.97 3.11 17.92
N GLU A 167 3.00 3.80 18.40
CA GLU A 167 3.76 4.76 17.62
C GLU A 167 5.25 4.39 17.60
N ASN A 168 5.85 4.49 16.42
CA ASN A 168 7.30 4.40 16.29
C ASN A 168 7.90 5.72 16.77
N CYS A 169 8.87 5.61 17.66
CA CYS A 169 9.94 6.57 17.71
C CYS A 169 10.92 6.27 16.56
#